data_AF-A0A8T7HIU6-F1
#
_entry.id   AF-A0A8T7HIU6-F1
#
_cell.length_a   1.000
_cell.length_b   1.000
_cell.length_c   1.000
_cell.angle_alpha   90.00
_cell.angle_beta   90.00
_cell.angle_gamma   90.00
#
_symmetry.space_group_name_H-M   'P 1'
#
loop_
_entity.id
_entity.type
_entity.pdbx_description
1 polymer ?
#
loop_
_entity_poly.entity_id
_entity_poly.type
_entity_poly.pdbx_seq_one_letter_code
_entity_poly.pdbx_strand_id
1 'polypeptide(L)'
;MFVAYIIWFAVFISVFAISYLIMEAKIPYNMKIFANTAYYVLSSTALSLSIKGILERYVNLQMLQLLALVAYVCITSCLAGKVNRYFPIPKRVIDKKESPYFFNFNRPFIITKISDIIFQQMMIMWLIALLSADGLTSFWLIGVFALVFSVFHIPSIIKHKRYAMYFIGLSLVGGILMPFLIINFKSGILYSFALHYTSYFAGRIGFSIYYSLRYKPQVQQSLV
;
A
#
# COMPACT_ATOMS: atom_id res chain seq x y z
N MET A 1 -22.15 13.08 -11.36
CA MET A 1 -20.96 13.18 -10.49
C MET A 1 -21.21 12.61 -9.09
N PHE A 2 -22.19 13.10 -8.32
CA PHE A 2 -22.47 12.62 -6.96
C PHE A 2 -22.57 11.09 -6.80
N VAL A 3 -23.33 10.41 -7.67
CA VAL A 3 -23.46 8.93 -7.65
C VAL A 3 -22.10 8.24 -7.80
N ALA A 4 -21.18 8.79 -8.59
CA ALA A 4 -19.85 8.20 -8.77
C ALA A 4 -19.00 8.29 -7.50
N TYR A 5 -19.13 9.37 -6.71
CA TYR A 5 -18.50 9.47 -5.39
C TYR A 5 -19.05 8.43 -4.41
N ILE A 6 -20.37 8.20 -4.42
CA ILE A 6 -20.99 7.16 -3.59
C ILE A 6 -20.44 5.79 -3.96
N ILE A 7 -20.40 5.46 -5.26
CA ILE A 7 -19.88 4.16 -5.71
C ILE A 7 -18.40 4.04 -5.34
N TRP A 8 -17.59 5.07 -5.59
CA TRP A 8 -16.18 5.09 -5.22
C TRP A 8 -16.00 4.82 -3.72
N PHE A 9 -16.75 5.54 -2.88
CA PHE A 9 -16.67 5.39 -1.43
C PHE A 9 -17.15 4.00 -0.97
N ALA A 10 -18.24 3.50 -1.54
CA ALA A 10 -18.78 2.17 -1.22
C ALA A 10 -17.79 1.06 -1.58
N VAL A 11 -17.17 1.12 -2.77
CA VAL A 11 -16.12 0.18 -3.19
C VAL A 11 -14.93 0.27 -2.24
N PHE A 12 -14.47 1.49 -1.94
CA PHE A 12 -13.34 1.70 -1.04
C PHE A 12 -13.59 1.12 0.35
N ILE A 13 -14.73 1.47 0.97
CA ILE A 13 -15.10 0.99 2.30
C ILE A 13 -15.31 -0.52 2.30
N SER A 14 -15.88 -1.11 1.25
CA SER A 14 -16.07 -2.56 1.18
C SER A 14 -14.74 -3.32 1.31
N VAL A 15 -13.68 -2.83 0.69
CA VAL A 15 -12.33 -3.42 0.76
C VAL A 15 -11.76 -3.32 2.17
N PHE A 16 -11.91 -2.17 2.80
CA PHE A 16 -11.47 -1.96 4.18
C PHE A 16 -12.26 -2.83 5.16
N ALA A 17 -13.58 -2.91 4.99
CA ALA A 17 -14.45 -3.75 5.79
C ALA A 17 -14.10 -5.22 5.64
N ILE A 18 -13.93 -5.72 4.42
CA ILE A 18 -13.51 -7.11 4.15
C ILE A 18 -12.14 -7.38 4.79
N SER A 19 -11.18 -6.47 4.59
CA SER A 19 -9.84 -6.60 5.18
C SER A 19 -9.89 -6.62 6.71
N TYR A 20 -10.71 -5.76 7.32
CA TYR A 20 -10.91 -5.70 8.76
C TYR A 20 -11.56 -6.97 9.30
N LEU A 21 -12.65 -7.44 8.68
CA LEU A 21 -13.32 -8.67 9.05
C LEU A 21 -12.41 -9.89 8.95
N ILE A 22 -11.56 -9.97 7.92
CA ILE A 22 -10.54 -11.02 7.78
C ILE A 22 -9.54 -10.97 8.94
N MET A 23 -9.09 -9.77 9.33
CA MET A 23 -8.17 -9.60 10.46
C MET A 23 -8.82 -9.98 11.80
N GLU A 24 -10.06 -9.58 12.06
CA GLU A 24 -10.78 -9.91 13.30
C GLU A 24 -11.13 -11.39 13.40
N ALA A 25 -11.43 -12.03 12.27
CA ALA A 25 -11.60 -13.48 12.18
C ALA A 25 -10.30 -14.26 12.42
N LYS A 26 -9.15 -13.58 12.63
CA LYS A 26 -7.81 -14.17 12.78
C LYS A 26 -7.42 -15.07 11.61
N ILE A 27 -8.05 -14.87 10.44
CA ILE A 27 -7.73 -15.61 9.23
C ILE A 27 -6.41 -15.03 8.72
N PRO A 28 -5.33 -15.83 8.64
CA PRO A 28 -4.07 -15.32 8.14
C PRO A 28 -4.24 -14.80 6.71
N TYR A 29 -3.70 -13.61 6.43
CA TYR A 29 -3.81 -12.95 5.12
C TYR A 29 -3.30 -13.83 3.96
N ASN A 30 -2.38 -14.75 4.26
CA ASN A 30 -1.80 -15.73 3.33
C ASN A 30 -2.61 -17.03 3.17
N MET A 31 -3.69 -17.27 3.93
CA MET A 31 -4.50 -18.49 3.75
C MET A 31 -5.49 -18.39 2.58
N LYS A 32 -5.75 -17.19 2.08
CA LYS A 32 -6.67 -16.94 0.95
C LYS A 32 -6.03 -16.14 -0.18
N ILE A 33 -4.76 -16.44 -0.49
CA ILE A 33 -3.98 -15.74 -1.54
C ILE A 33 -4.77 -15.63 -2.83
N PHE A 34 -5.28 -16.76 -3.35
CA PHE A 34 -6.01 -16.79 -4.61
C PHE A 34 -7.28 -15.96 -4.55
N ALA A 35 -8.08 -16.07 -3.48
CA ALA A 35 -9.33 -15.32 -3.36
C ALA A 35 -9.08 -13.81 -3.23
N ASN A 36 -8.12 -13.39 -2.40
CA ASN A 36 -7.77 -11.98 -2.24
C ASN A 36 -7.18 -11.40 -3.54
N THR A 37 -6.27 -12.15 -4.18
CA THR A 37 -5.66 -11.77 -5.45
C THR A 37 -6.73 -11.63 -6.53
N ALA A 38 -7.61 -12.63 -6.68
CA ALA A 38 -8.72 -12.59 -7.62
C ALA A 38 -9.65 -11.42 -7.33
N TYR A 39 -10.01 -11.18 -6.07
CA TYR A 39 -10.84 -10.04 -5.67
C TYR A 39 -10.22 -8.71 -6.10
N TYR A 40 -8.94 -8.47 -5.78
CA TYR A 40 -8.27 -7.22 -6.16
C TYR A 40 -8.12 -7.07 -7.66
N VAL A 41 -7.77 -8.14 -8.39
CA VAL A 41 -7.65 -8.10 -9.85
C VAL A 41 -9.00 -7.83 -10.50
N LEU A 42 -10.04 -8.60 -10.15
CA LEU A 42 -11.38 -8.42 -10.71
C LEU A 42 -11.95 -7.04 -10.38
N SER A 43 -11.76 -6.56 -9.16
CA SER A 43 -12.18 -5.21 -8.76
C SER A 43 -11.42 -4.15 -9.55
N SER A 44 -10.10 -4.29 -9.71
CA SER A 44 -9.29 -3.38 -10.53
C SER A 44 -9.73 -3.36 -11.99
N THR A 45 -10.04 -4.53 -12.56
CA THR A 45 -10.53 -4.65 -13.94
C THR A 45 -11.91 -3.99 -14.09
N ALA A 46 -12.85 -4.28 -13.19
CA ALA A 46 -14.19 -3.68 -13.21
C ALA A 46 -14.12 -2.16 -13.10
N LEU A 47 -13.29 -1.66 -12.16
CA LEU A 47 -13.01 -0.23 -12.03
C LEU A 47 -12.44 0.34 -13.33
N SER A 48 -11.41 -0.29 -13.89
CA SER A 48 -10.77 0.17 -15.12
C SER A 48 -11.75 0.32 -16.28
N LEU A 49 -12.68 -0.63 -16.42
CA LEU A 49 -13.71 -0.57 -17.44
C LEU A 49 -14.70 0.58 -17.18
N SER A 50 -15.09 0.81 -15.93
CA SER A 50 -16.05 1.87 -15.56
C SER A 50 -15.51 3.29 -15.78
N ILE A 51 -14.18 3.47 -15.75
CA ILE A 51 -13.52 4.78 -15.91
C ILE A 51 -12.60 4.85 -17.11
N LYS A 52 -12.76 3.95 -18.11
CA LYS A 52 -11.87 3.82 -19.26
C LYS A 52 -11.56 5.15 -19.96
N GLY A 53 -12.59 5.93 -20.30
CA GLY A 53 -12.41 7.20 -21.01
C GLY A 53 -11.71 8.30 -20.18
N ILE A 54 -11.65 8.13 -18.85
CA ILE A 54 -10.84 9.00 -18.00
C ILE A 54 -9.42 8.46 -17.87
N LEU A 55 -9.26 7.14 -17.71
CA LEU A 55 -7.95 6.50 -17.65
C LEU A 55 -7.12 6.78 -18.89
N GLU A 56 -7.70 6.76 -20.08
CA GLU A 56 -6.98 7.05 -21.33
C GLU A 56 -6.30 8.44 -21.32
N ARG A 57 -6.78 9.40 -20.51
CA ARG A 57 -6.15 10.72 -20.36
C ARG A 57 -4.90 10.70 -19.48
N TYR A 58 -4.87 9.81 -18.48
CA TYR A 58 -3.79 9.72 -17.48
C TYR A 58 -2.82 8.56 -17.76
N VAL A 59 -3.24 7.59 -18.57
CA VAL A 59 -2.53 6.34 -18.84
C VAL A 59 -1.97 6.41 -20.27
N ASN A 60 -0.83 7.09 -20.42
CA ASN A 60 -0.03 7.07 -21.63
C ASN A 60 1.21 6.18 -21.43
N LEU A 61 0.98 4.87 -21.41
CA LEU A 61 2.02 3.89 -21.09
C LEU A 61 2.87 3.59 -22.32
N GLN A 62 4.14 3.95 -22.27
CA GLN A 62 5.11 3.43 -23.23
C GLN A 62 5.49 2.01 -22.84
N MET A 63 5.57 1.10 -23.81
CA MET A 63 5.94 -0.30 -23.60
C MET A 63 7.24 -0.44 -22.78
N LEU A 64 8.23 0.40 -23.08
CA LEU A 64 9.52 0.40 -22.36
C LEU A 64 9.34 0.69 -20.86
N GLN A 65 8.47 1.62 -20.48
CA GLN A 65 8.21 1.95 -19.09
C GLN A 65 7.50 0.81 -18.37
N LEU A 66 6.58 0.12 -19.05
CA LEU A 66 5.90 -1.06 -18.50
C LEU A 66 6.90 -2.19 -18.27
N LEU A 67 7.78 -2.48 -19.24
CA LEU A 67 8.83 -3.48 -19.10
C LEU A 67 9.80 -3.14 -17.96
N ALA A 68 10.20 -1.87 -17.85
CA ALA A 68 11.03 -1.39 -16.75
C ALA A 68 10.34 -1.57 -15.38
N LEU A 69 9.04 -1.31 -15.29
CA LEU A 69 8.27 -1.53 -14.06
C LEU A 69 8.19 -3.02 -13.70
N VAL A 70 7.92 -3.89 -14.68
CA VAL A 70 7.90 -5.33 -14.46
C VAL A 70 9.26 -5.82 -13.97
N ALA A 71 10.35 -5.41 -14.62
CA ALA A 71 11.70 -5.74 -14.18
C ALA A 71 11.98 -5.25 -12.75
N TYR A 72 11.59 -4.01 -12.44
CA TYR A 72 11.70 -3.43 -11.10
C TYR A 72 10.92 -4.25 -10.05
N VAL A 73 9.67 -4.61 -10.32
CA VAL A 73 8.85 -5.42 -9.42
C VAL A 73 9.47 -6.80 -9.21
N CYS A 74 9.95 -7.44 -10.27
CA CYS A 74 10.62 -8.75 -10.17
C CYS A 74 11.89 -8.68 -9.31
N ILE A 75 12.78 -7.71 -9.57
CA ILE A 75 14.03 -7.52 -8.81
C ILE A 75 13.71 -7.26 -7.34
N THR A 76 12.82 -6.29 -7.06
CA THR A 76 12.45 -5.91 -5.70
C THR A 76 11.78 -7.08 -4.96
N SER A 77 10.92 -7.86 -5.63
CA SER A 77 10.30 -9.07 -5.06
C SER A 77 11.31 -10.17 -4.70
N CYS A 78 12.33 -10.37 -5.55
CA CYS A 78 13.43 -11.29 -5.28
C CYS A 78 14.26 -10.84 -4.07
N LEU A 79 14.51 -9.53 -3.94
CA LEU A 79 15.19 -8.95 -2.78
C LEU A 79 14.33 -9.07 -1.51
N ALA A 80 13.00 -8.97 -1.63
CA ALA A 80 12.05 -9.11 -0.52
C ALA A 80 12.23 -10.40 0.26
N GLY A 81 12.38 -11.50 -0.46
CA GLY A 81 12.60 -12.82 0.14
C GLY A 81 13.86 -12.85 1.01
N LYS A 82 14.84 -11.97 0.75
CA LYS A 82 16.08 -11.84 1.52
C LYS A 82 15.95 -10.83 2.68
N VAL A 83 15.00 -9.89 2.64
CA VAL A 83 14.81 -8.87 3.70
C VAL A 83 14.56 -9.53 5.05
N ASN A 84 13.75 -10.60 5.10
CA ASN A 84 13.50 -11.33 6.35
C ASN A 84 14.78 -11.94 6.97
N ARG A 85 15.79 -12.26 6.15
CA ARG A 85 17.07 -12.81 6.60
C ARG A 85 18.01 -11.72 7.11
N TYR A 86 18.13 -10.61 6.39
CA TYR A 86 19.08 -9.53 6.73
C TYR A 86 18.53 -8.56 7.78
N PHE A 87 17.22 -8.40 7.82
CA PHE A 87 16.51 -7.51 8.75
C PHE A 87 15.44 -8.33 9.51
N PRO A 88 15.83 -9.25 10.40
CA PRO A 88 14.87 -10.02 11.19
C PRO A 88 14.09 -9.10 12.13
N ILE A 89 12.83 -9.45 12.40
CA ILE A 89 12.04 -8.79 13.45
C ILE A 89 12.43 -9.42 14.80
N PRO A 90 12.74 -8.64 15.85
CA PRO A 90 13.07 -9.22 17.15
C PRO A 90 11.95 -10.12 17.69
N LYS A 91 12.29 -11.31 18.20
CA LYS A 91 11.31 -12.31 18.71
C LYS A 91 10.29 -11.70 19.67
N ARG A 92 10.74 -10.85 20.60
CA ARG A 92 9.88 -10.15 21.57
C ARG A 92 8.73 -9.35 20.94
N VAL A 93 8.92 -8.84 19.72
CA VAL A 93 7.88 -8.11 18.96
C VAL A 93 6.88 -9.08 18.33
N ILE A 94 7.38 -10.23 17.85
CA ILE A 94 6.55 -11.32 17.32
C ILE A 94 5.70 -11.92 18.45
N ASP A 95 6.32 -12.23 19.59
CA ASP A 95 5.68 -12.90 20.74
C ASP A 95 4.58 -12.05 21.36
N LYS A 96 4.78 -10.72 21.42
CA LYS A 96 3.75 -9.78 21.88
C LYS A 96 2.65 -9.52 20.86
N LYS A 97 2.68 -10.18 19.69
CA LYS A 97 1.79 -9.91 18.55
C LYS A 97 1.79 -8.43 18.15
N GLU A 98 2.89 -7.73 18.43
CA GLU A 98 3.08 -6.33 18.08
C GLU A 98 3.52 -6.18 16.63
N SER A 99 4.02 -7.26 15.99
CA SER A 99 4.37 -7.28 14.58
C SER A 99 3.10 -7.18 13.72
N PRO A 100 2.90 -6.10 12.97
CA PRO A 100 1.86 -6.04 11.96
C PRO A 100 2.04 -7.21 10.98
N TYR A 101 0.95 -7.88 10.65
CA TYR A 101 0.93 -8.93 9.61
C TYR A 101 1.49 -8.43 8.26
N PHE A 102 1.48 -7.11 8.05
CA PHE A 102 1.99 -6.42 6.86
C PHE A 102 3.51 -6.44 6.66
N PHE A 103 4.28 -7.02 7.60
CA PHE A 103 5.75 -7.08 7.51
C PHE A 103 6.32 -8.46 7.22
N ASN A 104 5.50 -9.48 6.97
CA ASN A 104 6.00 -10.77 6.57
C ASN A 104 6.12 -10.88 5.04
N PHE A 105 7.30 -10.57 4.49
CA PHE A 105 7.59 -10.66 3.05
C PHE A 105 7.80 -12.10 2.56
N ASN A 106 6.79 -12.94 2.73
CA ASN A 106 6.73 -14.24 2.08
C ASN A 106 6.10 -14.13 0.68
N ARG A 107 6.30 -15.14 -0.18
CA ARG A 107 5.77 -15.15 -1.56
C ARG A 107 4.25 -14.92 -1.61
N PRO A 108 3.41 -15.60 -0.79
CA PRO A 108 1.98 -15.31 -0.65
C PRO A 108 1.62 -13.84 -0.47
N PHE A 109 2.32 -13.19 0.46
CA PHE A 109 2.09 -11.80 0.80
C PHE A 109 2.44 -10.89 -0.37
N ILE A 110 3.60 -11.12 -1.01
CA ILE A 110 4.07 -10.31 -2.13
C ILE A 110 3.06 -10.33 -3.29
N ILE A 111 2.61 -11.52 -3.71
CA ILE A 111 1.66 -11.67 -4.81
C ILE A 111 0.37 -10.92 -4.51
N THR A 112 -0.23 -11.19 -3.35
CA THR A 112 -1.49 -10.55 -2.95
C THR A 112 -1.32 -9.03 -2.82
N LYS A 113 -0.16 -8.57 -2.31
CA LYS A 113 0.13 -7.16 -2.09
C LYS A 113 0.33 -6.40 -3.41
N ILE A 114 0.92 -7.01 -4.43
CA ILE A 114 1.01 -6.41 -5.76
C ILE A 114 -0.41 -6.13 -6.29
N SER A 115 -1.31 -7.11 -6.23
CA SER A 115 -2.70 -6.93 -6.68
C SER A 115 -3.47 -5.89 -5.86
N ASP A 116 -3.28 -5.87 -4.54
CA ASP A 116 -3.83 -4.84 -3.65
C ASP A 116 -3.33 -3.43 -4.03
N ILE A 117 -2.03 -3.27 -4.30
CA ILE A 117 -1.48 -1.98 -4.73
C ILE A 117 -2.05 -1.57 -6.09
N ILE A 118 -2.17 -2.48 -7.06
CA ILE A 118 -2.82 -2.18 -8.35
C ILE A 118 -4.23 -1.65 -8.09
N PHE A 119 -5.02 -2.34 -7.26
CA PHE A 119 -6.36 -1.91 -6.89
C PHE A 119 -6.38 -0.51 -6.26
N GLN A 120 -5.49 -0.25 -5.30
CA GLN A 120 -5.39 1.07 -4.66
C GLN A 120 -5.01 2.16 -5.66
N GLN A 121 -4.10 1.88 -6.60
CA GLN A 121 -3.75 2.82 -7.67
C GLN A 121 -4.94 3.13 -8.60
N MET A 122 -5.78 2.13 -8.91
CA MET A 122 -7.03 2.36 -9.65
C MET A 122 -8.00 3.25 -8.88
N MET A 123 -8.15 3.03 -7.58
CA MET A 123 -9.00 3.87 -6.72
C MET A 123 -8.50 5.31 -6.63
N ILE A 124 -7.18 5.50 -6.52
CA ILE A 124 -6.55 6.83 -6.54
C ILE A 124 -6.83 7.53 -7.87
N MET A 125 -6.59 6.85 -9.00
CA MET A 125 -6.86 7.44 -10.32
C MET A 125 -8.33 7.80 -10.49
N TRP A 126 -9.25 6.96 -10.02
CA TRP A 126 -10.68 7.26 -10.08
C TRP A 126 -11.03 8.52 -9.26
N LEU A 127 -10.48 8.67 -8.06
CA LEU A 127 -10.76 9.85 -7.26
C LEU A 127 -10.14 11.12 -7.86
N ILE A 128 -8.91 11.04 -8.38
CA ILE A 128 -8.27 12.16 -9.12
C ILE A 128 -9.16 12.59 -10.28
N ALA A 129 -9.60 11.62 -11.09
CA ALA A 129 -10.49 11.82 -12.22
C ALA A 129 -11.79 12.55 -11.85
N LEU A 130 -12.46 12.09 -10.78
CA LEU A 130 -13.72 12.71 -10.32
C LEU A 130 -13.49 14.14 -9.85
N LEU A 131 -12.49 14.35 -8.99
CA LEU A 131 -12.21 15.67 -8.43
C LEU A 131 -11.70 16.66 -9.49
N SER A 132 -10.89 16.21 -10.46
CA SER A 132 -10.48 17.02 -11.61
C SER A 132 -11.66 17.40 -12.50
N ALA A 133 -12.63 16.50 -12.69
CA ALA A 133 -13.84 16.79 -13.45
C ALA A 133 -14.74 17.83 -12.75
N ASP A 134 -14.67 17.90 -11.41
CA ASP A 134 -15.31 18.95 -10.61
C ASP A 134 -14.48 20.26 -10.55
N GLY A 135 -13.38 20.33 -11.32
CA GLY A 135 -12.57 21.54 -11.49
C GLY A 135 -11.53 21.79 -10.40
N LEU A 136 -11.24 20.80 -9.54
CA LEU A 136 -10.20 20.96 -8.53
C LEU A 136 -8.81 21.06 -9.18
N THR A 137 -8.04 22.05 -8.72
CA THR A 137 -6.65 22.22 -9.13
C THR A 137 -5.75 21.15 -8.52
N SER A 138 -4.57 20.92 -9.12
CA SER A 138 -3.57 19.97 -8.62
C SER A 138 -3.21 20.17 -7.15
N PHE A 139 -3.16 21.43 -6.69
CA PHE A 139 -2.90 21.76 -5.29
C PHE A 139 -3.98 21.21 -4.36
N TRP A 140 -5.26 21.41 -4.69
CA TRP A 140 -6.37 20.90 -3.90
C TRP A 140 -6.46 19.38 -3.93
N LEU A 141 -6.17 18.75 -5.07
CA LEU A 141 -6.10 17.30 -5.19
C LEU A 141 -5.07 16.73 -4.21
N ILE A 142 -3.86 17.27 -4.19
CA ILE A 142 -2.80 16.86 -3.24
C ILE A 142 -3.28 17.00 -1.79
N GLY A 143 -3.92 18.13 -1.45
CA GLY A 143 -4.47 18.35 -0.10
C GLY A 143 -5.54 17.33 0.31
N VAL A 144 -6.49 17.03 -0.59
CA VAL A 144 -7.52 16.01 -0.35
C VAL A 144 -6.90 14.64 -0.16
N PHE A 145 -5.95 14.24 -1.00
CA PHE A 145 -5.30 12.94 -0.88
C PHE A 145 -4.45 12.80 0.38
N ALA A 146 -3.74 13.85 0.79
CA ALA A 146 -3.01 13.88 2.06
C ALA A 146 -3.94 13.63 3.26
N LEU A 147 -5.11 14.27 3.26
CA LEU A 147 -6.13 14.08 4.30
C LEU A 147 -6.72 12.66 4.25
N VAL A 148 -7.19 12.23 3.08
CA VAL A 148 -7.82 10.92 2.86
C VAL A 148 -6.88 9.79 3.27
N PHE A 149 -5.61 9.83 2.85
CA PHE A 149 -4.62 8.84 3.25
C PHE A 149 -4.38 8.85 4.74
N SER A 150 -4.25 10.02 5.36
CA SER A 150 -4.04 10.11 6.81
C SER A 150 -5.21 9.50 7.59
N VAL A 151 -6.45 9.83 7.20
CA VAL A 151 -7.67 9.32 7.85
C VAL A 151 -7.80 7.81 7.71
N PHE A 152 -7.55 7.26 6.52
CA PHE A 152 -7.72 5.82 6.30
C PHE A 152 -6.69 4.94 7.02
N HIS A 153 -5.59 5.53 7.49
CA HIS A 153 -4.61 4.80 8.30
C HIS A 153 -4.89 4.90 9.81
N ILE A 154 -5.87 5.70 10.25
CA ILE A 154 -6.24 5.86 11.68
C ILE A 154 -6.52 4.51 12.38
N PRO A 155 -7.29 3.55 11.80
CA PRO A 155 -7.51 2.26 12.47
C PRO A 155 -6.19 1.51 12.75
N SER A 156 -5.28 1.51 11.79
CA SER A 156 -3.94 0.90 11.94
C SER A 156 -3.10 1.62 12.99
N ILE A 157 -3.20 2.94 13.07
CA ILE A 157 -2.55 3.78 14.09
C ILE A 157 -3.06 3.43 15.50
N ILE A 158 -4.39 3.32 15.66
CA ILE A 158 -5.01 2.98 16.94
C ILE A 158 -4.55 1.59 17.40
N LYS A 159 -4.52 0.62 16.47
CA LYS A 159 -4.12 -0.77 16.77
C LYS A 159 -2.60 -0.92 17.01
N HIS A 160 -1.78 -0.10 16.35
CA HIS A 160 -0.31 -0.20 16.38
C HIS A 160 0.35 1.08 16.91
N LYS A 161 -0.06 1.55 18.11
CA LYS A 161 0.36 2.82 18.72
C LYS A 161 1.85 3.15 18.61
N ARG A 162 2.74 2.16 18.76
CA ARG A 162 4.21 2.35 18.71
C ARG A 162 4.76 2.67 17.32
N TYR A 163 4.03 2.31 16.27
CA TYR A 163 4.42 2.52 14.87
C TYR A 163 3.46 3.47 14.15
N ALA A 164 2.46 3.99 14.87
CA ALA A 164 1.49 4.95 14.39
C ALA A 164 2.14 6.15 13.70
N MET A 165 3.10 6.81 14.36
CA MET A 165 3.75 8.00 13.81
C MET A 165 4.53 7.70 12.53
N TYR A 166 5.17 6.54 12.44
CA TYR A 166 5.84 6.13 11.22
C TYR A 166 4.84 5.88 10.08
N PHE A 167 3.74 5.18 10.35
CA PHE A 167 2.68 4.98 9.37
C PHE A 167 2.04 6.31 8.94
N ILE A 168 1.72 7.21 9.88
CA ILE A 168 1.20 8.55 9.56
C ILE A 168 2.16 9.28 8.63
N GLY A 169 3.46 9.31 8.99
CA GLY A 169 4.47 9.98 8.18
C GLY A 169 4.53 9.44 6.76
N LEU A 170 4.62 8.12 6.59
CA LEU A 170 4.63 7.50 5.27
C LEU A 170 3.31 7.69 4.51
N SER A 171 2.16 7.59 5.18
CA SER A 171 0.86 7.76 4.56
C SER A 171 0.62 9.20 4.12
N LEU A 172 1.09 10.19 4.91
CA LEU A 172 1.05 11.59 4.54
C LEU A 172 1.96 11.88 3.34
N VAL A 173 3.20 11.40 3.37
CA VAL A 173 4.14 11.52 2.24
C VAL A 173 3.58 10.83 1.00
N GLY A 174 3.00 9.64 1.13
CA GLY A 174 2.33 8.93 0.04
C GLY A 174 1.12 9.69 -0.50
N GLY A 175 0.29 10.23 0.39
CA GLY A 175 -0.88 11.04 0.04
C GLY A 175 -0.52 12.35 -0.67
N ILE A 176 0.71 12.85 -0.50
CA ILE A 176 1.21 14.01 -1.25
C ILE A 176 1.85 13.57 -2.57
N LEU A 177 2.81 12.64 -2.51
CA LEU A 177 3.65 12.29 -3.66
C LEU A 177 2.90 11.49 -4.73
N MET A 178 2.01 10.58 -4.35
CA MET A 178 1.28 9.75 -5.32
C MET A 178 0.41 10.59 -6.27
N PRO A 179 -0.53 11.44 -5.79
CA PRO A 179 -1.32 12.28 -6.70
C PRO A 179 -0.43 13.28 -7.46
N PHE A 180 0.60 13.84 -6.82
CA PHE A 180 1.54 14.73 -7.50
C PHE A 180 2.22 14.03 -8.70
N LEU A 181 2.70 12.80 -8.52
CA LEU A 181 3.31 12.02 -9.59
C LEU A 181 2.32 11.73 -10.71
N ILE A 182 1.10 11.28 -10.35
CA ILE A 182 0.06 10.92 -11.33
C ILE A 182 -0.36 12.12 -12.18
N ILE A 183 -0.51 13.31 -11.58
CA ILE A 183 -1.02 14.49 -12.28
C ILE A 183 0.05 15.15 -13.15
N ASN A 184 1.31 15.22 -12.68
CA ASN A 184 2.33 16.07 -13.30
C ASN A 184 3.27 15.35 -14.28
N PHE A 185 3.33 14.02 -14.25
CA PHE A 185 4.28 13.26 -15.06
C PHE A 185 3.58 12.32 -16.04
N LYS A 186 4.11 12.23 -17.26
CA LYS A 186 3.74 11.17 -18.20
C LYS A 186 4.06 9.82 -17.56
N SER A 187 3.09 8.92 -17.54
CA SER A 187 3.18 7.63 -16.83
C SER A 187 3.37 7.75 -15.32
N GLY A 188 2.92 8.87 -14.74
CA GLY A 188 2.95 9.14 -13.30
C GLY A 188 2.35 8.03 -12.44
N ILE A 189 1.39 7.29 -12.98
CA ILE A 189 0.81 6.11 -12.32
C ILE A 189 1.83 4.99 -12.08
N LEU A 190 2.77 4.76 -13.01
CA LEU A 190 3.82 3.77 -12.84
C LEU A 190 4.81 4.20 -11.75
N TYR A 191 5.14 5.49 -11.70
CA TYR A 191 6.01 6.04 -10.65
C TYR A 191 5.33 5.99 -9.28
N SER A 192 4.04 6.31 -9.21
CA SER A 192 3.23 6.16 -8.00
C SER A 192 3.18 4.71 -7.54
N PHE A 193 2.99 3.75 -8.47
CA PHE A 193 3.04 2.33 -8.16
C PHE A 193 4.42 1.93 -7.60
N ALA A 194 5.50 2.31 -8.25
CA ALA A 194 6.86 1.97 -7.81
C ALA A 194 7.16 2.57 -6.43
N LEU A 195 6.78 3.83 -6.19
CA LEU A 195 6.89 4.49 -4.89
C LEU A 195 6.12 3.71 -3.81
N HIS A 196 4.87 3.36 -4.09
CA HIS A 196 4.02 2.61 -3.16
C HIS A 196 4.60 1.22 -2.88
N TYR A 197 5.04 0.51 -3.92
CA TYR A 197 5.65 -0.80 -3.74
C TYR A 197 6.92 -0.70 -2.89
N THR A 198 7.78 0.29 -3.16
CA THR A 198 9.00 0.56 -2.38
C THR A 198 8.69 0.86 -0.92
N SER A 199 7.63 1.62 -0.63
CA SER A 199 7.34 2.07 0.73
C SER A 199 7.04 0.91 1.67
N TYR A 200 6.50 -0.21 1.18
CA TYR A 200 6.33 -1.43 1.98
C TYR A 200 7.69 -2.03 2.38
N PHE A 201 8.65 -2.06 1.46
CA PHE A 201 9.99 -2.58 1.72
C PHE A 201 10.79 -1.68 2.65
N ALA A 202 10.80 -0.37 2.37
CA ALA A 202 11.41 0.62 3.25
C ALA A 202 10.77 0.59 4.64
N GLY A 203 9.43 0.48 4.70
CA GLY A 203 8.65 0.27 5.90
C GLY A 203 9.14 -0.90 6.73
N ARG A 204 9.36 -2.04 6.08
CA ARG A 204 9.83 -3.27 6.72
C ARG A 204 11.24 -3.17 7.28
N ILE A 205 12.15 -2.60 6.49
CA ILE A 205 13.56 -2.44 6.88
C ILE A 205 13.63 -1.44 8.04
N GLY A 206 12.97 -0.30 7.91
CA GLY A 206 12.86 0.72 8.95
C GLY A 206 12.28 0.16 10.25
N PHE A 207 11.20 -0.64 10.15
CA PHE A 207 10.62 -1.34 11.30
C PHE A 207 11.66 -2.22 12.00
N SER A 208 12.35 -3.08 11.26
CA SER A 208 13.35 -3.98 11.86
C SER A 208 14.51 -3.24 12.49
N ILE A 209 15.04 -2.20 11.84
CA ILE A 209 16.14 -1.41 12.39
C ILE A 209 15.69 -0.73 13.69
N TYR A 210 14.53 -0.06 13.67
CA TYR A 210 13.99 0.64 14.85
C TYR A 210 13.84 -0.30 16.05
N TYR A 211 13.23 -1.48 15.85
CA TYR A 211 13.04 -2.44 16.93
C TYR A 211 14.34 -3.12 17.35
N SER A 212 15.30 -3.34 16.45
CA SER A 212 16.60 -3.92 16.83
C SER A 212 17.43 -2.95 17.69
N LEU A 213 17.36 -1.65 17.41
CA LEU A 213 18.03 -0.63 18.21
C LEU A 213 17.38 -0.46 19.58
N ARG A 214 16.04 -0.52 19.65
CA ARG A 214 15.28 -0.34 20.89
C ARG A 214 15.30 -1.56 21.80
N TYR A 215 15.31 -2.76 21.21
CA TYR A 215 15.34 -4.03 21.93
C TYR A 215 16.68 -4.72 21.69
N LYS A 216 17.79 -4.00 21.95
CA LYS A 216 19.13 -4.62 21.99
C LYS A 216 18.99 -5.94 22.73
N PRO A 217 19.53 -7.05 22.19
CA PRO A 217 19.53 -8.30 22.92
C PRO A 217 20.10 -7.99 24.29
N GLN A 218 19.35 -8.29 25.35
CA GLN A 218 19.99 -8.53 26.62
C GLN A 218 20.96 -9.65 26.30
N VAL A 219 22.23 -9.30 26.08
CA VAL A 219 23.30 -10.27 25.97
C VAL A 219 23.08 -11.14 27.19
N GLN A 220 22.71 -12.40 26.94
CA GLN A 220 22.61 -13.39 27.98
C GLN A 220 23.96 -13.36 28.71
N GLN A 221 24.01 -12.67 29.84
CA GLN A 221 25.04 -12.82 30.85
C GLN A 221 24.82 -14.18 31.54
N SER A 222 24.71 -15.25 30.74
CA SER A 222 24.63 -16.63 31.22
C SER A 222 25.89 -17.38 30.79
N LEU A 223 27.03 -16.74 31.06
CA LEU A 223 28.34 -17.39 31.16
C LEU A 223 29.03 -16.78 32.39
N VAL A 224 28.54 -17.15 33.57
CA VAL A 224 29.33 -17.29 34.80
C VAL A 224 28.92 -18.63 35.40
#